data_AF-A0A183KG83-F1
#
_entry.id   AF-A0A183KG83-F1
#
_cell.length_a   1.000
_cell.length_b   1.000
_cell.length_c   1.000
_cell.angle_alpha   90.00
_cell.angle_beta   90.00
_cell.angle_gamma   90.00
#
_symmetry.space_group_name_H-M   'P 1'
#
loop_
_entity.id
_entity.type
_entity.pdbx_description
1 polymer ?
#
loop_
_entity_poly.entity_id
_entity_poly.type
_entity_poly.pdbx_seq_one_letter_code
_entity_poly.pdbx_strand_id
1 'polypeptide(L)'
;MLTSFCLFCALFFIFGDIHGDELPKGVPLSRSSFYKVGQSFTCLDGSSAIPWWQVNDDYCDCRDGSDEPGTSACLNGRFFCRDMQYRPVYLPSAYVNDSICGKLFTRIVILLRDLLVLRFLRCHFVN
;
A
#
# COMPACT_ATOMS: atom_id res chain seq x y z
N MET A 1 46.54 5.13 15.78
CA MET A 1 45.44 4.54 14.98
C MET A 1 44.09 4.50 15.74
N LEU A 2 43.87 5.33 16.78
CA LEU A 2 42.59 5.38 17.52
C LEU A 2 41.77 6.66 17.29
N THR A 3 42.30 7.68 16.60
CA THR A 3 41.58 8.94 16.33
C THR A 3 40.66 8.86 15.09
N SER A 4 40.85 7.86 14.23
CA SER A 4 40.11 7.73 12.97
C SER A 4 38.75 7.03 13.11
N PHE A 5 38.54 6.24 14.17
CA PHE A 5 37.26 5.56 14.43
C PHE A 5 36.18 6.52 14.96
N CYS A 6 36.58 7.64 15.58
CA CYS A 6 35.65 8.60 16.16
C CYS A 6 35.00 9.51 15.10
N LEU A 7 35.74 9.84 14.02
CA LEU A 7 35.23 10.68 12.93
C LEU A 7 34.16 9.97 12.10
N PHE A 8 34.28 8.65 11.91
CA PHE A 8 33.29 7.85 11.18
C PHE A 8 31.97 7.69 11.95
N CYS A 9 32.02 7.60 13.28
CA CYS A 9 30.83 7.62 14.13
C CYS A 9 30.10 8.96 14.05
N ALA A 10 30.84 10.08 14.10
CA ALA A 10 30.24 11.42 14.01
C ALA A 10 29.55 11.68 12.65
N LEU A 11 30.05 11.10 11.55
CA LEU A 11 29.39 11.21 10.24
C LEU A 11 28.06 10.43 10.17
N PHE A 12 27.93 9.33 10.91
CA PHE A 12 26.68 8.58 11.02
C PHE A 12 25.59 9.34 11.80
N PHE A 13 25.96 10.23 12.73
CA PHE A 13 25.01 11.04 13.51
C PHE A 13 24.53 12.32 12.80
N ILE A 14 25.21 12.79 11.73
CA ILE A 14 24.79 13.97 10.96
C ILE A 14 23.75 13.61 9.89
N PHE A 15 23.76 12.38 9.39
CA PHE A 15 22.64 11.83 8.61
C PHE A 15 21.61 11.25 9.59
N GLY A 16 20.95 12.12 10.34
CA GLY A 16 19.77 11.75 11.11
C GLY A 16 18.81 10.97 10.22
N ASP A 17 18.32 9.86 10.75
CA ASP A 17 17.32 8.98 10.16
C ASP A 17 16.28 9.76 9.36
N ILE A 18 16.36 9.72 8.03
CA ILE A 18 15.23 10.10 7.18
C ILE A 18 14.28 8.91 7.22
N HIS A 19 13.61 8.72 8.37
CA HIS A 19 12.38 7.94 8.41
C HIS A 19 11.33 8.79 7.68
N GLY A 20 11.28 8.68 6.36
CA GLY A 20 10.04 8.98 5.67
C GLY A 20 8.99 8.04 6.23
N ASP A 21 7.94 8.57 6.87
CA ASP A 21 6.83 7.77 7.39
C ASP A 21 6.35 6.83 6.27
N GLU A 22 6.71 5.56 6.37
CA GLU A 22 6.34 4.57 5.37
C GLU A 22 4.85 4.29 5.55
N LEU A 23 4.05 4.77 4.60
CA LEU A 23 2.60 4.61 4.65
C LEU A 23 2.23 3.14 4.47
N PRO A 24 1.14 2.68 5.12
CA PRO A 24 0.61 1.36 4.88
C PRO A 24 0.32 1.13 3.40
N LYS A 25 0.53 -0.12 2.95
CA LYS A 25 0.19 -0.57 1.60
C LYS A 25 -1.24 -0.15 1.25
N GLY A 26 -1.42 0.38 0.05
CA GLY A 26 -2.73 0.77 -0.47
C GLY A 26 -3.28 2.12 0.02
N VAL A 27 -2.48 2.91 0.77
CA VAL A 27 -2.85 4.27 1.21
C VAL A 27 -2.24 5.34 0.29
N PRO A 28 -3.03 6.29 -0.25
CA PRO A 28 -2.49 7.44 -0.97
C PRO A 28 -1.88 8.46 0.00
N LEU A 29 -0.86 9.20 -0.46
CA LEU A 29 -0.25 10.29 0.32
C LEU A 29 -1.26 11.35 0.80
N SER A 30 -2.36 11.57 0.07
CA SER A 30 -3.42 12.49 0.48
C SER A 30 -4.19 12.04 1.73
N ARG A 31 -4.09 10.77 2.13
CA ARG A 31 -4.73 10.22 3.34
C ARG A 31 -3.72 9.88 4.43
N SER A 32 -2.45 10.24 4.28
CA SER A 32 -1.38 9.92 5.24
C SER A 32 -1.72 10.31 6.68
N SER A 33 -2.38 11.46 6.86
CA SER A 33 -2.76 11.98 8.18
C SER A 33 -3.67 11.07 8.99
N PHE A 34 -4.42 10.18 8.34
CA PHE A 34 -5.34 9.24 9.00
C PHE A 34 -4.65 7.93 9.42
N TYR A 35 -3.52 7.58 8.82
CA TYR A 35 -2.83 6.30 9.02
C TYR A 35 -1.53 6.52 9.78
N LYS A 36 -1.63 6.78 11.09
CA LYS A 36 -0.47 7.01 11.96
C LYS A 36 -0.03 5.73 12.66
N VAL A 37 1.15 5.24 12.28
CA VAL A 37 1.73 4.01 12.83
C VAL A 37 1.80 4.07 14.36
N GLY A 38 1.32 3.00 15.02
CA GLY A 38 1.38 2.86 16.48
C GLY A 38 0.31 3.63 17.26
N GLN A 39 -0.62 4.32 16.59
CA GLN A 39 -1.78 4.95 17.22
C GLN A 39 -3.07 4.17 16.91
N SER A 40 -4.11 4.33 17.73
CA SER A 40 -5.43 3.80 17.39
C SER A 40 -5.91 4.38 16.06
N PHE A 41 -6.42 3.53 15.18
CA PHE A 41 -7.01 3.92 13.92
C PHE A 41 -8.51 4.10 14.10
N THR A 42 -9.05 5.23 13.65
CA THR A 42 -10.50 5.45 13.60
C THR A 42 -10.95 5.24 12.17
N CYS A 43 -11.95 4.38 11.96
CA CYS A 43 -12.55 4.18 10.63
C CYS A 43 -12.94 5.53 10.02
N LEU A 44 -12.78 5.70 8.72
CA LEU A 44 -12.98 7.00 8.08
C LEU A 44 -14.45 7.43 8.04
N ASP A 45 -15.38 6.49 8.18
CA ASP A 45 -16.81 6.75 8.42
C ASP A 45 -17.15 7.08 9.89
N GLY A 46 -16.18 6.98 10.80
CA GLY A 46 -16.35 7.23 12.23
C GLY A 46 -17.09 6.13 12.98
N SER A 47 -17.30 4.95 12.39
CA SER A 47 -18.09 3.86 12.98
C SER A 47 -17.44 3.21 14.21
N SER A 48 -16.14 3.01 14.19
CA SER A 48 -15.38 2.41 15.29
C SER A 48 -13.93 2.95 15.33
N ALA A 49 -13.28 2.72 16.48
CA ALA A 49 -11.85 2.90 16.65
C ALA A 49 -11.23 1.55 16.99
N ILE A 50 -10.20 1.18 16.25
CA ILE A 50 -9.49 -0.10 16.35
C ILE A 50 -8.02 0.15 16.69
N PRO A 51 -7.34 -0.78 17.38
CA PRO A 51 -5.90 -0.74 17.53
C PRO A 51 -5.16 -0.85 16.18
N TRP A 52 -3.97 -0.25 16.08
CA TRP A 52 -3.18 -0.19 14.84
C TRP A 52 -2.90 -1.56 14.20
N TRP A 53 -2.75 -2.61 15.01
CA TRP A 53 -2.43 -3.95 14.52
C TRP A 53 -3.56 -4.61 13.73
N GLN A 54 -4.78 -4.04 13.75
CA GLN A 54 -5.91 -4.45 12.93
C GLN A 54 -5.94 -3.74 11.56
N VAL A 55 -5.02 -2.81 11.29
CA VAL A 55 -4.94 -2.19 9.96
C VAL A 55 -4.14 -3.11 9.04
N ASN A 56 -4.75 -3.53 7.94
CA ASN A 56 -4.22 -4.52 6.99
C ASN A 56 -3.94 -5.89 7.63
N ASP A 57 -4.84 -6.39 8.47
CA ASP A 57 -4.70 -7.70 9.15
C ASP A 57 -5.45 -8.86 8.46
N ASP A 58 -5.94 -8.62 7.23
CA ASP A 58 -6.78 -9.55 6.45
C ASP A 58 -8.16 -9.82 7.10
N TYR A 59 -8.62 -8.95 8.01
CA TYR A 59 -9.97 -8.98 8.59
C TYR A 59 -10.67 -7.62 8.43
N CYS A 60 -11.98 -7.64 8.15
CA CYS A 60 -12.74 -6.41 7.91
C CYS A 60 -13.49 -5.96 9.17
N ASP A 61 -12.88 -5.05 9.94
CA ASP A 61 -13.41 -4.43 11.16
C ASP A 61 -14.21 -3.14 10.88
N CYS A 62 -13.82 -2.35 9.88
CA CYS A 62 -14.53 -1.11 9.52
C CYS A 62 -15.63 -1.36 8.49
N ARG A 63 -16.80 -0.73 8.69
CA ARG A 63 -17.93 -0.84 7.75
C ARG A 63 -17.63 -0.22 6.38
N ASP A 64 -16.81 0.80 6.35
CA ASP A 64 -16.33 1.45 5.13
C ASP A 64 -15.09 0.78 4.50
N GLY A 65 -14.52 -0.22 5.19
CA GLY A 65 -13.34 -0.96 4.79
C GLY A 65 -12.05 -0.13 4.76
N SER A 66 -12.00 0.94 5.56
CA SER A 66 -10.84 1.84 5.62
C SER A 66 -9.65 1.29 6.42
N ASP A 67 -9.88 0.30 7.26
CA ASP A 67 -8.88 -0.52 7.96
C ASP A 67 -8.07 -1.42 7.02
N GLU A 68 -8.66 -1.85 5.90
CA GLU A 68 -8.06 -2.80 4.97
C GLU A 68 -7.71 -2.17 3.59
N PRO A 69 -6.91 -1.07 3.53
CA PRO A 69 -6.57 -0.44 2.26
C PRO A 69 -5.62 -1.28 1.39
N GLY A 70 -4.92 -2.25 1.97
CA GLY A 70 -3.83 -3.04 1.40
C GLY A 70 -4.12 -4.52 1.22
N THR A 71 -5.32 -4.99 1.59
CA THR A 71 -5.76 -6.40 1.54
C THR A 71 -7.06 -6.56 0.75
N SER A 72 -7.57 -7.80 0.66
CA SER A 72 -8.85 -8.13 0.03
C SER A 72 -10.00 -8.42 1.00
N ALA A 73 -9.82 -8.18 2.30
CA ALA A 73 -10.74 -8.60 3.36
C ALA A 73 -12.12 -7.90 3.30
N CYS A 74 -12.16 -6.63 2.90
CA CYS A 74 -13.40 -5.86 2.82
C CYS A 74 -14.03 -5.87 1.42
N LEU A 75 -15.32 -6.24 1.33
CA LEU A 75 -16.09 -6.30 0.07
C LEU A 75 -16.17 -4.96 -0.68
N ASN A 76 -16.28 -3.85 0.05
CA ASN A 76 -16.34 -2.49 -0.51
C ASN A 76 -14.97 -1.79 -0.53
N GLY A 77 -13.91 -2.52 -0.17
CA GLY A 77 -12.56 -1.98 -0.06
C GLY A 77 -12.01 -1.49 -1.39
N ARG A 78 -11.10 -0.51 -1.32
CA ARG A 78 -10.44 0.07 -2.49
C ARG A 78 -8.95 0.16 -2.24
N PHE A 79 -8.18 -0.46 -3.11
CA PHE A 79 -6.73 -0.43 -3.09
C PHE A 79 -6.20 0.75 -3.91
N PHE A 80 -5.36 1.60 -3.31
CA PHE A 80 -4.66 2.66 -4.05
C PHE A 80 -3.36 2.13 -4.66
N CYS A 81 -3.28 2.21 -5.99
CA CYS A 81 -2.08 1.88 -6.75
C CYS A 81 -1.43 3.15 -7.28
N ARG A 82 -0.15 3.37 -6.92
CA ARG A 82 0.69 4.40 -7.52
C ARG A 82 1.74 3.74 -8.40
N ASP A 83 1.67 3.99 -9.69
CA ASP A 83 2.70 3.61 -10.66
C ASP A 83 3.59 4.83 -10.94
N MET A 84 4.91 4.64 -11.08
CA MET A 84 5.86 5.73 -11.34
C MET A 84 5.81 6.20 -12.80
N GLN A 85 5.36 5.35 -13.73
CA GLN A 85 5.26 5.66 -15.15
C GLN A 85 3.86 6.13 -15.58
N TYR A 86 2.83 5.95 -14.75
CA TYR A 86 1.44 6.23 -15.12
C TYR A 86 0.63 6.97 -14.04
N ARG A 87 -0.60 7.38 -14.38
CA ARG A 87 -1.50 8.05 -13.43
C ARG A 87 -1.93 7.08 -12.32
N PRO A 88 -2.00 7.54 -11.06
CA PRO A 88 -2.49 6.71 -9.95
C PRO A 88 -3.95 6.31 -10.15
N VAL A 89 -4.28 5.08 -9.74
CA VAL A 89 -5.63 4.50 -9.90
C VAL A 89 -6.08 3.77 -8.64
N TYR A 90 -7.39 3.68 -8.46
CA TYR A 90 -8.00 2.83 -7.43
C TYR A 90 -8.51 1.52 -8.02
N LEU A 91 -8.13 0.41 -7.42
CA LEU A 91 -8.60 -0.94 -7.74
C LEU A 91 -9.59 -1.43 -6.67
N PRO A 92 -10.58 -2.27 -7.03
CA PRO A 92 -11.32 -3.06 -6.05
C PRO A 92 -10.38 -3.92 -5.19
N SER A 93 -10.63 -3.99 -3.89
CA SER A 93 -9.89 -4.84 -2.93
C SER A 93 -9.86 -6.31 -3.33
N ALA A 94 -10.92 -6.81 -3.98
CA ALA A 94 -11.00 -8.19 -4.49
C ALA A 94 -9.88 -8.58 -5.48
N TYR A 95 -9.14 -7.62 -6.01
CA TYR A 95 -8.02 -7.88 -6.92
C TYR A 95 -6.68 -7.98 -6.18
N VAL A 96 -6.63 -7.66 -4.89
CA VAL A 96 -5.45 -7.80 -4.05
C VAL A 96 -5.20 -9.29 -3.78
N ASN A 97 -4.00 -9.78 -4.12
CA ASN A 97 -3.52 -11.15 -3.88
C ASN A 97 -4.35 -12.28 -4.53
N ASP A 98 -5.13 -12.00 -5.59
CA ASP A 98 -6.12 -12.95 -6.13
C ASP A 98 -5.56 -14.03 -7.08
N SER A 99 -4.24 -14.14 -7.23
CA SER A 99 -3.54 -15.16 -8.05
C SER A 99 -3.89 -15.17 -9.55
N ILE A 100 -4.79 -14.30 -10.02
CA ILE A 100 -5.25 -14.27 -11.42
C ILE A 100 -4.14 -13.78 -12.34
N CYS A 101 -3.29 -12.89 -11.83
CA CYS A 101 -2.29 -12.26 -12.65
C CYS A 101 -1.17 -13.27 -13.06
N GLY A 102 -0.92 -14.37 -12.30
CA GLY A 102 0.14 -15.37 -12.56
C GLY A 102 -0.15 -16.46 -13.61
N LYS A 103 -1.41 -16.79 -13.89
CA LYS A 103 -1.78 -17.90 -14.80
C LYS A 103 -2.04 -17.47 -16.24
N LEU A 104 -2.36 -16.19 -16.46
CA LEU A 104 -2.84 -15.70 -17.75
C LEU A 104 -1.71 -15.16 -18.66
N PHE A 105 -0.52 -14.94 -18.10
CA PHE A 105 0.56 -14.23 -18.79
C PHE A 105 1.32 -15.06 -19.83
N THR A 106 1.22 -16.39 -19.83
CA THR A 106 2.02 -17.26 -20.73
C THR A 106 1.42 -17.53 -22.10
N ARG A 107 0.19 -17.09 -22.44
CA ARG A 107 -0.42 -17.50 -23.73
C ARG A 107 -1.17 -16.47 -24.59
N ILE A 108 -1.59 -15.28 -24.12
CA ILE A 108 -2.67 -14.55 -24.85
C ILE A 108 -2.44 -13.03 -25.10
N VAL A 109 -1.44 -12.36 -24.51
CA VAL A 109 -1.50 -10.87 -24.41
C VAL A 109 -1.00 -10.07 -25.65
N ILE A 110 -0.57 -10.67 -26.76
CA ILE A 110 0.02 -9.88 -27.88
C ILE A 110 -1.01 -9.39 -28.94
N LEU A 111 -2.29 -9.80 -28.90
CA LEU A 111 -3.16 -9.63 -30.08
C LEU A 111 -4.45 -8.81 -29.94
N LEU A 112 -4.66 -7.97 -28.91
CA LEU A 112 -5.85 -7.10 -28.85
C LEU A 112 -5.50 -5.66 -28.45
N ARG A 113 -5.71 -4.73 -29.39
CA ARG A 113 -5.67 -3.27 -29.19
C ARG A 113 -7.05 -2.82 -28.64
N ASP A 114 -7.06 -1.76 -27.79
CA ASP A 114 -8.20 -1.10 -27.06
C ASP A 114 -8.54 -1.65 -25.66
N LEU A 115 -8.78 -0.94 -24.56
CA LEU A 115 -8.72 0.44 -24.00
C LEU A 115 -8.21 0.17 -22.55
N LEU A 116 -7.42 0.96 -21.80
CA LEU A 116 -6.97 0.54 -20.43
C LEU A 116 -6.02 -0.71 -20.38
N VAL A 117 -5.87 -1.47 -21.48
CA VAL A 117 -5.23 -2.78 -21.88
C VAL A 117 -4.81 -3.83 -20.80
N LEU A 118 -5.11 -3.60 -19.52
CA LEU A 118 -5.70 -4.49 -18.50
C LEU A 118 -5.56 -3.83 -17.10
N ARG A 119 -5.98 -2.55 -16.89
CA ARG A 119 -5.61 -1.76 -15.66
C ARG A 119 -4.11 -1.98 -15.35
N PHE A 120 -3.34 -1.87 -16.45
CA PHE A 120 -2.21 -2.68 -16.92
C PHE A 120 -1.12 -3.00 -15.88
N LEU A 121 -0.87 -4.22 -15.42
CA LEU A 121 -1.59 -5.49 -15.51
C LEU A 121 -2.10 -5.82 -14.09
N ARG A 122 -3.25 -5.22 -13.72
CA ARG A 122 -3.78 -5.07 -12.34
C ARG A 122 -2.72 -4.58 -11.35
N CYS A 123 -2.36 -3.29 -11.38
CA CYS A 123 -1.24 -2.75 -10.57
C CYS A 123 -0.03 -3.72 -10.59
N HIS A 124 0.34 -4.13 -11.80
CA HIS A 124 1.18 -5.29 -12.18
C HIS A 124 1.31 -6.42 -11.12
N PHE A 125 0.21 -7.07 -10.70
CA PHE A 125 0.01 -8.14 -9.69
C PHE A 125 -0.49 -7.71 -8.27
N VAL A 126 -0.85 -6.43 -8.03
CA VAL A 126 -1.50 -5.83 -6.82
C VAL A 126 -0.71 -5.89 -5.49
N ASN A 127 0.46 -6.53 -5.47
CA ASN A 127 1.80 -6.04 -5.09
C ASN A 127 2.72 -7.26 -5.16
#